data_AF-A0AAQ3WS08-F1
#
_entry.id   AF-A0AAQ3WS08-F1
#
_cell.length_a   1.000
_cell.length_b   1.000
_cell.length_c   1.000
_cell.angle_alpha   90.00
_cell.angle_beta   90.00
_cell.angle_gamma   90.00
#
_symmetry.space_group_name_H-M   'P 1'
#
loop_
_entity.id
_entity.type
_entity.pdbx_description
1 polymer ?
#
loop_
_entity_poly.entity_id
_entity_poly.type
_entity_poly.pdbx_seq_one_letter_code
_entity_poly.pdbx_strand_id
1 'polypeptide(L)'
;MWEKKASKTFQMAYVPEEDILKWIKVYYQVSTVEQGDLLDHESLVKPVKCADIIISGVRPHQVGKQMRIIAAIKEAGNRFVPSEFCPDMGRLNTVDPALYAMNANLWRLIEAEGIPHTYISCNLFA
;
A
#
# COMPACT_ATOMS: atom_id res chain seq x y z
N MET A 1 -4.77 7.68 -16.76
CA MET A 1 -3.32 7.81 -17.09
C MET A 1 -2.51 6.60 -16.63
N TRP A 2 -2.80 6.06 -15.44
CA TRP A 2 -2.06 4.93 -14.86
C TRP A 2 -2.18 3.65 -15.69
N GLU A 3 -3.36 3.36 -16.23
CA GLU A 3 -3.54 2.25 -17.17
C GLU A 3 -2.64 2.34 -18.40
N LYS A 4 -2.52 3.55 -18.98
CA LYS A 4 -1.68 3.82 -20.16
C LYS A 4 -0.18 3.71 -19.84
N LYS A 5 0.25 4.15 -18.66
CA LYS A 5 1.68 4.12 -18.27
C LYS A 5 2.12 2.76 -17.68
N ALA A 6 1.21 2.01 -17.08
CA ALA A 6 1.45 0.65 -16.59
C ALA A 6 1.18 -0.41 -17.68
N SER A 7 0.61 -0.02 -18.82
CA SER A 7 0.14 -0.92 -19.87
C SER A 7 -0.82 -2.00 -19.34
N LYS A 8 -1.69 -1.62 -18.40
CA LYS A 8 -2.62 -2.50 -17.68
C LYS A 8 -4.00 -1.88 -17.59
N THR A 9 -5.04 -2.70 -17.53
CA THR A 9 -6.41 -2.24 -17.22
C THR A 9 -6.66 -2.49 -15.75
N PHE A 10 -7.07 -1.47 -14.99
CA PHE A 10 -7.39 -1.62 -13.57
C PHE A 10 -8.91 -1.67 -13.43
N GLN A 11 -9.43 -2.68 -12.70
CA GLN A 11 -10.83 -2.66 -12.31
C GLN A 11 -11.00 -1.67 -11.16
N MET A 12 -11.54 -0.50 -11.47
CA MET A 12 -11.87 0.52 -10.46
C MET A 12 -13.21 0.17 -9.81
N ALA A 13 -13.19 -0.11 -8.51
CA ALA A 13 -14.39 -0.18 -7.69
C ALA A 13 -14.39 1.00 -6.72
N TYR A 14 -15.45 1.80 -6.74
CA TYR A 14 -15.67 2.78 -5.69
C TYR A 14 -16.12 2.04 -4.43
N VAL A 15 -15.37 2.19 -3.35
CA VAL A 15 -15.73 1.67 -2.02
C VAL A 15 -16.22 2.88 -1.22
N PRO A 16 -17.51 2.93 -0.84
CA PRO A 16 -18.04 3.96 0.05
C PRO A 16 -17.21 4.05 1.34
N GLU A 17 -17.08 5.26 1.89
CA GLU A 17 -16.32 5.50 3.12
C GLU A 17 -16.79 4.57 4.27
N GLU A 18 -18.10 4.39 4.40
CA GLU A 18 -18.73 3.49 5.38
C GLU A 18 -18.27 2.02 5.27
N ASP A 19 -17.92 1.56 4.08
CA ASP A 19 -17.39 0.21 3.88
C ASP A 19 -15.89 0.14 4.18
N ILE A 20 -15.13 1.20 3.88
CA ILE A 20 -13.72 1.32 4.30
C ILE A 20 -13.62 1.33 5.83
N LEU A 21 -14.53 2.03 6.51
CA LEU A 21 -14.61 2.05 7.97
C LEU A 21 -14.91 0.68 8.58
N LYS A 22 -15.56 -0.25 7.84
CA LYS A 22 -15.74 -1.63 8.30
C LYS A 22 -14.44 -2.44 8.28
N TRP A 23 -13.51 -2.12 7.37
CA TRP A 23 -12.16 -2.70 7.34
C TRP A 23 -11.29 -2.09 8.42
N ILE A 24 -11.44 -0.78 8.64
CA ILE A 24 -10.85 -0.05 9.76
C ILE A 24 -11.80 -0.13 10.96
N LYS A 25 -12.34 -1.33 11.26
CA LYS A 25 -12.98 -1.56 12.57
C LYS A 25 -11.91 -1.35 13.63
N VAL A 26 -11.78 -0.11 14.07
CA VAL A 26 -11.07 0.25 15.28
C VAL A 26 -11.86 -0.45 16.38
N TYR A 27 -11.41 -1.64 16.76
CA TYR A 27 -11.61 -2.11 18.11
C TYR A 27 -11.05 -1.01 19.00
N TYR A 28 -11.94 -0.15 19.50
CA TYR A 28 -11.62 1.06 20.26
C TYR A 28 -10.99 0.76 21.63
N GLN A 29 -10.37 -0.42 21.82
CA GLN A 29 -9.83 -0.86 23.09
C GLN A 29 -8.50 -1.62 23.03
N VAL A 30 -7.93 -1.99 21.86
CA VAL A 30 -6.60 -2.61 21.83
C VAL A 30 -5.81 -2.18 20.59
N SER A 31 -5.20 -1.00 20.63
CA SER A 31 -4.11 -0.66 19.73
C SER A 31 -2.79 -1.12 20.35
N THR A 32 -2.20 -2.21 19.86
CA THR A 32 -0.83 -2.60 20.22
C THR A 32 0.15 -1.80 19.36
N VAL A 33 1.04 -1.06 20.00
CA VAL A 33 2.14 -0.35 19.32
C VAL A 33 3.37 -1.24 19.39
N GLU A 34 3.75 -1.82 18.25
CA GLU A 34 5.01 -2.53 18.10
C GLU A 34 6.07 -1.56 17.56
N GLN A 35 7.19 -1.41 18.25
CA GLN A 35 8.36 -0.74 17.70
C GLN A 35 9.13 -1.72 16.83
N GLY A 36 9.40 -1.33 15.59
CA GLY A 36 10.20 -2.10 14.64
C GLY A 36 11.03 -1.17 13.77
N ASP A 37 12.10 -1.70 13.21
CA ASP A 37 12.92 -1.00 12.24
C ASP A 37 12.62 -1.56 10.84
N LEU A 38 12.34 -0.67 9.89
CA LEU A 38 12.20 -1.05 8.48
C LEU A 38 13.48 -1.71 7.94
N LEU A 39 14.62 -1.51 8.59
CA LEU A 39 15.88 -2.13 8.23
C LEU A 39 16.09 -3.54 8.82
N ASP A 40 15.29 -3.93 9.81
CA ASP A 40 15.37 -5.24 10.46
C ASP A 40 14.17 -6.10 10.09
N HIS A 41 14.43 -7.13 9.26
CA HIS A 41 13.40 -8.02 8.75
C HIS A 41 12.67 -8.79 9.87
N GLU A 42 13.37 -9.24 10.91
CA GLU A 42 12.74 -10.00 12.00
C GLU A 42 11.73 -9.13 12.77
N SER A 43 12.07 -7.85 12.99
CA SER A 43 11.17 -6.88 13.61
C SER A 43 9.90 -6.61 12.78
N LEU A 44 9.95 -6.83 11.46
CA LEU A 44 8.80 -6.67 10.56
C LEU A 44 7.94 -7.94 10.48
N VAL A 45 8.55 -9.12 10.45
CA VAL A 45 7.82 -10.39 10.25
C VAL A 45 6.88 -10.67 11.41
N LYS A 46 7.32 -10.44 12.65
CA LYS A 46 6.53 -10.73 13.86
C LYS A 46 5.17 -10.00 13.86
N PRO A 47 5.09 -8.66 13.71
CA PRO A 47 3.80 -7.97 13.66
C PRO A 47 3.02 -8.32 12.39
N VAL A 48 3.67 -8.55 11.25
CA VAL A 48 3.00 -8.89 9.99
C VAL A 48 2.27 -10.24 10.09
N LYS A 49 2.87 -11.25 10.73
CA LYS A 49 2.22 -12.56 10.98
C LYS A 49 0.99 -12.49 11.89
N CYS A 50 0.84 -11.42 12.67
CA CYS A 50 -0.27 -11.23 13.61
C CYS A 50 -1.46 -10.48 13.00
N ALA A 51 -1.37 -10.03 11.74
CA ALA A 51 -2.42 -9.26 11.07
C ALA A 51 -2.92 -10.01 9.83
N ASP A 52 -4.14 -9.71 9.37
CA ASP A 52 -4.68 -10.28 8.12
C ASP A 52 -4.36 -9.39 6.90
N ILE A 53 -4.39 -8.08 7.11
CA ILE A 53 -4.21 -7.04 6.08
C ILE A 53 -3.15 -6.06 6.57
N ILE A 54 -2.15 -5.80 5.74
CA ILE A 54 -1.10 -4.82 6.02
C ILE A 54 -1.38 -3.56 5.20
N ILE A 55 -1.51 -2.42 5.87
CA ILE A 55 -1.71 -1.11 5.24
C ILE A 55 -0.47 -0.25 5.47
N SER A 56 0.16 0.24 4.40
CA SER A 56 1.30 1.15 4.50
C SER A 56 0.85 2.59 4.38
N GLY A 57 1.19 3.43 5.37
CA GLY A 57 0.95 4.88 5.36
C GLY A 57 2.24 5.70 5.29
N VAL A 58 3.28 5.20 4.59
CA VAL A 58 4.56 5.91 4.50
C VAL A 58 4.49 7.12 3.58
N ARG A 59 5.32 8.13 3.82
CA ARG A 59 5.39 9.34 2.99
C ARG A 59 5.96 9.05 1.59
N PRO A 60 5.67 9.87 0.56
CA PRO A 60 6.15 9.66 -0.81
C PRO A 60 7.67 9.42 -0.94
N HIS A 61 8.49 10.19 -0.22
CA HIS A 61 9.95 10.03 -0.23
C HIS A 61 10.44 8.74 0.47
N GLN A 62 9.54 7.99 1.11
CA GLN A 62 9.83 6.73 1.80
C GLN A 62 9.25 5.51 1.07
N VAL A 63 8.65 5.69 -0.12
CA VAL A 63 8.10 4.58 -0.91
C VAL A 63 9.12 3.46 -1.11
N GLY A 64 10.39 3.80 -1.38
CA GLY A 64 11.45 2.80 -1.54
C GLY A 64 11.65 1.89 -0.31
N LYS A 65 11.28 2.34 0.90
CA LYS A 65 11.35 1.52 2.11
C LYS A 65 10.26 0.44 2.16
N GLN A 66 9.15 0.61 1.44
CA GLN A 66 8.07 -0.38 1.37
C GLN A 66 8.54 -1.70 0.72
N MET A 67 9.57 -1.66 -0.13
CA MET A 67 10.14 -2.87 -0.76
C MET A 67 10.61 -3.90 0.28
N ARG A 68 11.02 -3.47 1.47
CA ARG A 68 11.45 -4.38 2.54
C ARG A 68 10.28 -5.05 3.25
N ILE A 69 9.15 -4.36 3.36
CA ILE A 69 7.92 -4.89 3.98
C ILE A 69 7.33 -6.01 3.10
N ILE A 70 7.50 -5.92 1.77
CA ILE A 70 7.05 -6.94 0.82
C ILE A 70 7.60 -8.32 1.15
N ALA A 71 8.89 -8.42 1.51
CA ALA A 71 9.49 -9.70 1.87
C ALA A 71 8.81 -10.32 3.11
N ALA A 72 8.53 -9.51 4.13
CA ALA A 72 7.85 -9.96 5.33
C ALA A 72 6.39 -10.37 5.06
N ILE A 73 5.69 -9.61 4.20
CA ILE A 73 4.31 -9.92 3.78
C ILE A 73 4.25 -11.23 3.00
N LYS A 74 5.20 -11.45 2.09
CA LYS A 74 5.29 -12.69 1.33
C LYS A 74 5.47 -13.90 2.24
N GLU A 75 6.35 -13.78 3.23
CA GLU A 75 6.61 -14.85 4.20
C GLU A 75 5.36 -15.17 5.04
N ALA A 76 4.61 -14.15 5.44
CA ALA A 76 3.44 -14.30 6.28
C ALA A 76 2.15 -14.62 5.51
N GLY A 77 2.10 -14.40 4.19
CA GLY A 77 0.97 -14.72 3.33
C GLY A 77 -0.21 -13.74 3.42
N ASN A 78 0.04 -12.48 3.79
CA ASN A 78 -1.01 -11.48 4.01
C ASN A 78 -1.41 -10.73 2.75
N ARG A 79 -2.56 -10.04 2.81
CA ARG A 79 -2.96 -9.03 1.82
C ARG A 79 -2.24 -7.70 2.09
N PHE A 80 -1.83 -7.00 1.03
CA PHE A 80 -1.16 -5.70 1.14
C PHE A 80 -1.95 -4.54 0.54
N VAL A 81 -1.95 -3.41 1.23
CA VAL A 81 -2.44 -2.10 0.75
C VAL A 81 -1.26 -1.12 0.81
N PRO A 82 -0.55 -0.88 -0.32
CA PRO A 82 0.61 0.01 -0.35
C PRO A 82 0.22 1.49 -0.18
N SER A 83 1.19 2.31 0.19
CA SER A 83 1.01 3.76 0.34
C SER A 83 0.94 4.45 -1.02
N GLU A 84 -0.22 4.37 -1.65
CA GLU A 84 -0.54 5.00 -2.94
C GLU A 84 -1.47 6.20 -2.83
N PHE A 85 -1.87 6.58 -1.60
CA PHE A 85 -2.89 7.56 -1.20
C PHE A 85 -2.71 8.96 -1.84
N CYS A 86 -2.79 8.99 -3.15
CA CYS A 86 -2.53 10.10 -4.03
C CYS A 86 -3.77 10.28 -4.91
N PRO A 87 -3.92 11.48 -5.49
CA PRO A 87 -5.07 11.74 -6.34
C PRO A 87 -5.13 10.82 -7.55
N ASP A 88 -6.32 10.64 -8.13
CA ASP A 88 -6.41 10.05 -9.47
C ASP A 88 -5.71 10.99 -10.44
N MET A 89 -4.41 10.77 -10.63
CA MET A 89 -3.56 11.58 -11.48
C MET A 89 -3.91 11.39 -12.97
N GLY A 90 -4.89 10.54 -13.31
CA GLY A 90 -5.55 10.57 -14.61
C GLY A 90 -6.21 11.91 -14.94
N ARG A 91 -6.58 12.69 -13.91
CA ARG A 91 -7.22 14.01 -14.03
C ARG A 91 -6.27 15.18 -13.80
N LEU A 92 -5.08 14.94 -13.24
CA LEU A 92 -4.04 15.96 -12.98
C LEU A 92 -2.82 15.68 -13.86
N ASN A 93 -2.51 16.57 -14.81
CA ASN A 93 -1.40 16.42 -15.75
C ASN A 93 0.01 16.55 -15.12
N THR A 94 0.13 16.45 -13.80
CA THR A 94 1.36 16.75 -13.04
C THR A 94 1.69 15.59 -12.12
N VAL A 95 2.25 14.52 -12.67
CA VAL A 95 2.90 13.47 -11.87
C VAL A 95 4.38 13.75 -11.85
N ASP A 96 4.97 13.87 -10.66
CA ASP A 96 6.42 13.81 -10.50
C ASP A 96 6.92 12.48 -11.09
N PRO A 97 7.70 12.50 -12.19
CA PRO A 97 8.15 11.28 -12.85
C PRO A 97 8.96 10.36 -11.94
N ALA A 98 9.69 10.91 -10.96
CA ALA A 98 10.49 10.13 -10.03
C ALA A 98 9.61 9.37 -9.04
N LEU A 99 8.60 10.03 -8.48
CA LEU A 99 7.63 9.38 -7.59
C LEU A 99 6.86 8.27 -8.32
N TYR A 100 6.45 8.53 -9.56
CA TYR A 100 5.80 7.50 -10.39
C TYR A 100 6.70 6.29 -10.63
N ALA A 101 7.97 6.51 -10.98
CA ALA A 101 8.90 5.40 -11.21
C ALA A 101 9.10 4.55 -9.94
N MET A 102 9.14 5.18 -8.77
CA MET A 102 9.22 4.48 -7.49
C MET A 102 7.97 3.62 -7.22
N ASN A 103 6.77 4.18 -7.39
CA ASN A 103 5.52 3.44 -7.21
C ASN A 103 5.38 2.32 -8.25
N ALA A 104 5.73 2.58 -9.51
CA ALA A 104 5.70 1.57 -10.56
C ALA A 104 6.62 0.38 -10.28
N ASN A 105 7.79 0.62 -9.68
CA ASN A 105 8.68 -0.45 -9.25
C ASN A 105 8.08 -1.24 -8.08
N LEU A 106 7.44 -0.55 -7.12
CA LEU A 106 6.73 -1.19 -6.02
C LEU A 106 5.60 -2.09 -6.53
N TRP A 107 4.78 -1.61 -7.47
CA TRP A 107 3.67 -2.36 -8.04
C TRP A 107 4.14 -3.62 -8.74
N ARG A 108 5.16 -3.49 -9.60
CA ARG A 108 5.76 -4.63 -10.30
C ARG A 108 6.29 -5.66 -9.32
N LEU A 109 6.90 -5.22 -8.22
CA LEU A 109 7.42 -6.12 -7.20
C LEU A 109 6.31 -6.86 -6.47
N ILE A 110 5.26 -6.17 -6.02
CA ILE A 110 4.09 -6.79 -5.36
C ILE A 110 3.47 -7.87 -6.26
N GLU A 111 3.31 -7.56 -7.54
CA GLU A 111 2.74 -8.47 -8.53
C GLU A 111 3.67 -9.65 -8.85
N ALA A 112 4.96 -9.41 -9.00
CA ALA A 112 5.96 -10.45 -9.25
C ALA A 112 6.07 -11.44 -8.08
N GLU A 113 5.87 -10.95 -6.85
CA GLU A 113 5.85 -11.78 -5.64
C GLU A 113 4.50 -12.49 -5.41
N GLY A 114 3.49 -12.23 -6.26
CA GLY A 114 2.18 -12.88 -6.18
C GLY A 114 1.35 -12.47 -4.96
N ILE A 115 1.64 -11.32 -4.36
CA ILE A 115 0.98 -10.86 -3.13
C ILE A 115 -0.43 -10.36 -3.45
N PRO A 116 -1.48 -10.83 -2.75
CA PRO A 116 -2.81 -10.26 -2.86
C PRO A 116 -2.80 -8.78 -2.46
N HIS A 117 -3.28 -7.88 -3.32
CA HIS A 117 -3.15 -6.45 -3.07
C HIS A 117 -4.37 -5.62 -3.50
N THR A 118 -4.48 -4.43 -2.91
CA THR A 118 -5.47 -3.40 -3.29
C THR A 118 -4.76 -2.05 -3.39
N TYR A 119 -4.78 -1.41 -4.56
CA TYR A 119 -4.32 -0.04 -4.72
C TYR A 119 -5.46 0.94 -4.41
N ILE A 120 -5.23 1.88 -3.50
CA ILE A 120 -6.22 2.90 -3.12
C ILE A 120 -5.78 4.25 -3.67
N SER A 121 -6.62 4.85 -4.52
CA SER A 121 -6.51 6.26 -4.92
C SER A 121 -7.61 7.04 -4.23
N CYS A 122 -7.24 7.91 -3.29
CA CYS A 122 -8.17 8.62 -2.39
C CYS A 122 -8.37 10.09 -2.74
N ASN A 123 -7.96 10.55 -3.93
CA ASN A 123 -8.11 11.96 -4.34
C ASN A 123 -7.41 12.94 -3.38
N LEU A 124 -7.74 14.23 -3.45
CA LEU A 124 -7.26 15.24 -2.51
C LEU A 124 -8.20 15.28 -1.31
N PHE A 125 -7.64 15.28 -0.09
CA PHE A 125 -8.40 15.56 1.12
C PHE A 125 -8.96 16.99 1.06
N ALA A 126 -10.23 17.16 1.44
CA ALA A 126 -10.92 18.45 1.49
C ALA A 126 -10.68 19.19 2.81
#